data_AF-A0A6N7SQA8-F1
#
_entry.id   AF-A0A6N7SQA8-F1
#
_cell.length_a   1.000
_cell.length_b   1.000
_cell.length_c   1.000
_cell.angle_alpha   90.00
_cell.angle_beta   90.00
_cell.angle_gamma   90.00
#
_symmetry.space_group_name_H-M   'P 1'
#
loop_
_entity.id
_entity.type
_entity.pdbx_description
1 polymer ?
#
loop_
_entity_poly.entity_id
_entity_poly.type
_entity_poly.pdbx_seq_one_letter_code
_entity_poly.pdbx_strand_id
1 'polypeptide(L)'
;MEKKDIEQAGKEVVKRKSNGKNSPVIGGNGIAPINAEENALFCQYALDMFHAPSVDLSNPDAVADAIDGYFKYCVDRGLRPGNLGLYAALGLSKQDVSNAINGYSKKLSSSTIDLIKKAKQALSTYRELLGSQGKLNPVTLIFWQKNYDGLKDQQDIVLTPNTGLDQEHTPEEIGAKVLDDIPIDDDNIDTI
;
A
#
# COMPACT_ATOMS: atom_id res chain seq x y z
N MET A 1 13.76 53.35 13.29
CA MET A 1 13.10 52.05 13.56
C MET A 1 14.16 51.09 14.03
N GLU A 2 14.09 50.72 15.30
CA GLU A 2 15.12 49.95 15.99
C GLU A 2 15.00 48.46 15.66
N LYS A 3 16.13 47.72 15.71
CA LYS A 3 16.21 46.27 15.49
C LYS A 3 15.23 45.43 16.34
N LYS A 4 14.61 46.01 17.38
CA LYS A 4 13.57 45.38 18.20
C LYS A 4 12.24 45.19 17.48
N ASP A 5 11.90 46.01 16.49
CA ASP A 5 10.60 45.96 15.81
C ASP A 5 10.51 44.79 14.80
N ILE A 6 11.64 44.39 14.22
CA ILE A 6 11.71 43.30 13.23
C ILE A 6 11.58 41.91 13.91
N GLU A 7 12.12 41.78 15.13
CA GLU A 7 12.06 40.53 15.90
C GLU A 7 10.64 40.26 16.45
N GLN A 8 9.84 41.31 16.63
CA GLN A 8 8.46 41.22 17.10
C GLN A 8 7.49 40.87 15.95
N ALA A 9 7.73 41.39 14.75
CA ALA A 9 6.97 41.03 13.54
C ALA A 9 7.22 39.58 13.07
N GLY A 10 8.45 39.05 13.24
CA GLY A 10 8.77 37.66 12.91
C GLY A 10 8.09 36.61 13.80
N LYS A 11 7.59 37.01 14.98
CA LYS A 11 6.88 36.11 15.91
C LYS A 11 5.38 36.00 15.63
N GLU A 12 4.78 36.88 14.84
CA GLU A 12 3.35 36.81 14.48
C GLU A 12 3.08 35.93 13.24
N VAL A 13 4.06 35.72 12.36
CA VAL A 13 3.88 34.94 11.12
C VAL A 13 3.97 33.42 11.34
N VAL A 14 4.52 32.97 12.47
CA VAL A 14 4.49 31.55 12.83
C VAL A 14 3.16 31.28 13.54
N LYS A 15 2.15 30.85 12.78
CA LYS A 15 0.97 30.16 13.35
C LYS A 15 1.49 29.14 14.35
N ARG A 16 1.31 29.42 15.65
CA ARG A 16 1.56 28.43 16.71
C ARG A 16 0.76 27.20 16.32
N LYS A 17 1.45 26.08 16.08
CA LYS A 17 0.82 24.78 15.84
C LYS A 17 -0.30 24.64 16.86
N SER A 18 -1.54 24.62 16.36
CA SER A 18 -2.71 24.35 17.19
C SER A 18 -2.37 23.10 17.99
N ASN A 19 -2.39 23.19 19.32
CA ASN A 19 -2.33 22.02 20.18
C ASN A 19 -3.31 21.01 19.58
N GLY A 20 -2.85 19.80 19.25
CA GLY A 20 -3.58 18.75 18.51
C GLY A 20 -4.88 18.25 19.16
N LYS A 21 -5.45 19.02 20.09
CA LYS A 21 -6.73 18.84 20.77
C LYS A 21 -7.95 18.98 19.85
N ASN A 22 -7.80 19.62 18.68
CA ASN A 22 -8.85 19.70 17.65
C ASN A 22 -8.58 18.79 16.43
N SER A 23 -7.53 17.96 16.46
CA SER A 23 -7.51 16.83 15.55
C SER A 23 -8.69 15.95 15.95
N PRO A 24 -9.53 15.46 15.03
CA PRO A 24 -10.47 14.41 15.35
C PRO A 24 -9.64 13.25 15.89
N VAL A 25 -9.57 13.12 17.21
CA VAL A 25 -8.99 11.95 17.84
C VAL A 25 -10.01 10.86 17.55
N ILE A 26 -9.84 10.19 16.42
CA ILE A 26 -10.37 8.85 16.21
C ILE A 26 -9.84 8.08 17.42
N GLY A 27 -10.72 7.69 18.34
CA GLY A 27 -10.34 7.09 19.61
C GLY A 27 -9.52 5.82 19.39
N GLY A 28 -8.38 5.70 20.09
CA GLY A 28 -7.35 4.70 19.79
C GLY A 28 -6.69 4.97 18.44
N ASN A 29 -5.45 4.58 18.20
CA ASN A 29 -4.75 4.84 16.92
C ASN A 29 -5.36 4.10 15.70
N GLY A 30 -6.67 3.85 15.66
CA GLY A 30 -7.36 3.04 14.65
C GLY A 30 -7.07 1.54 14.76
N ILE A 31 -6.37 1.11 15.81
CA ILE A 31 -5.97 -0.28 16.04
C ILE A 31 -6.75 -0.81 17.24
N ALA A 32 -7.69 -1.72 16.98
CA ALA A 32 -8.34 -2.48 18.04
C ALA A 32 -7.31 -3.39 18.73
N PRO A 33 -7.33 -3.50 20.06
CA PRO A 33 -6.45 -4.43 20.76
C PRO A 33 -6.81 -5.87 20.34
N ILE A 34 -5.79 -6.65 20.00
CA ILE A 34 -5.95 -8.07 19.67
C ILE A 34 -6.26 -8.86 20.95
N ASN A 35 -7.26 -9.74 20.90
CA ASN A 35 -7.55 -10.64 22.02
C ASN A 35 -6.74 -11.95 21.91
N ALA A 36 -6.76 -12.77 22.98
CA ALA A 36 -5.96 -14.00 23.04
C ALA A 36 -6.36 -15.03 21.97
N GLU A 37 -7.65 -15.15 21.66
CA GLU A 37 -8.16 -16.08 20.64
C GLU A 37 -7.74 -15.63 19.23
N GLU A 38 -7.86 -14.33 18.92
CA GLU A 38 -7.38 -13.76 17.66
C GLU A 38 -5.88 -13.93 17.49
N ASN A 39 -5.10 -13.67 18.55
CA ASN A 39 -3.65 -13.85 18.50
C ASN A 39 -3.27 -15.31 18.26
N ALA A 40 -3.91 -16.25 18.96
CA ALA A 40 -3.70 -17.67 18.73
C ALA A 40 -4.06 -18.08 17.28
N LEU A 41 -5.17 -17.56 16.75
CA LEU A 41 -5.58 -17.80 15.37
C LEU A 41 -4.54 -17.27 14.36
N PHE A 42 -3.99 -16.07 14.58
CA PHE A 42 -2.99 -15.49 13.68
C PHE A 42 -1.63 -16.19 13.77
N CYS A 43 -1.23 -16.64 14.96
CA CYS A 43 -0.05 -17.48 15.12
C CYS A 43 -0.24 -18.83 14.42
N GLN A 44 -1.41 -19.46 14.54
CA GLN A 44 -1.71 -20.71 13.85
C GLN A 44 -1.72 -20.51 12.33
N TYR A 45 -2.29 -19.43 11.84
CA TYR A 45 -2.22 -19.06 10.42
C TYR A 45 -0.76 -18.99 9.94
N ALA A 46 0.12 -18.31 10.67
CA ALA A 46 1.53 -18.23 10.29
C ALA A 46 2.21 -19.59 10.29
N LEU A 47 1.91 -20.45 11.27
CA LEU A 47 2.44 -21.81 11.36
C LEU A 47 1.93 -22.70 10.22
N ASP A 48 0.67 -22.58 9.85
CA ASP A 48 0.06 -23.33 8.76
C ASP A 48 0.65 -22.91 7.40
N MET A 49 0.93 -21.63 7.20
CA MET A 49 1.63 -21.15 6.01
C MET A 49 3.10 -21.63 5.98
N PHE A 50 3.77 -21.70 7.13
CA PHE A 50 5.13 -22.24 7.23
C PHE A 50 5.19 -23.74 6.90
N HIS A 51 4.16 -24.50 7.28
CA HIS A 51 4.03 -25.94 6.99
C HIS A 51 3.22 -26.24 5.73
N ALA A 52 2.92 -25.23 4.89
CA ALA A 52 2.18 -25.44 3.67
C ALA A 52 2.90 -26.49 2.78
N PRO A 53 2.18 -27.47 2.21
CA PRO A 53 2.80 -28.49 1.40
C PRO A 53 3.44 -27.90 0.15
N SER A 54 4.53 -28.49 -0.31
CA SER A 54 5.16 -28.11 -1.58
C SER A 54 4.19 -28.30 -2.75
N VAL A 55 4.07 -27.29 -3.60
CA VAL A 55 3.23 -27.31 -4.80
C VAL A 55 4.09 -27.53 -6.04
N ASP A 56 3.67 -28.43 -6.94
CA ASP A 56 4.28 -28.55 -8.26
C ASP A 56 3.85 -27.37 -9.14
N LEU A 57 4.69 -26.33 -9.18
CA LEU A 57 4.43 -25.09 -9.91
C LEU A 57 4.48 -25.25 -11.43
N SER A 58 4.90 -26.41 -11.94
CA SER A 58 4.85 -26.74 -13.36
C SER A 58 3.51 -27.34 -13.80
N ASN A 59 2.69 -27.78 -12.85
CA ASN A 59 1.36 -28.33 -13.07
C ASN A 59 0.29 -27.27 -12.75
N PRO A 60 -0.41 -26.71 -13.75
CA PRO A 60 -1.44 -25.70 -13.53
C PRO A 60 -2.59 -26.18 -12.63
N ASP A 61 -2.97 -27.45 -12.69
CA ASP A 61 -4.07 -27.99 -11.88
C ASP A 61 -3.66 -28.03 -10.39
N ALA A 62 -2.43 -28.46 -10.10
CA ALA A 62 -1.89 -28.45 -8.73
C ALA A 62 -1.81 -27.02 -8.16
N VAL A 63 -1.48 -26.04 -9.00
CA VAL A 63 -1.46 -24.62 -8.60
C VAL A 63 -2.88 -24.10 -8.34
N ALA A 64 -3.84 -24.44 -9.21
CA ALA A 64 -5.24 -24.05 -9.03
C ALA A 64 -5.82 -24.63 -7.72
N ASP A 65 -5.57 -25.91 -7.46
CA ASP A 65 -6.00 -26.59 -6.23
C ASP A 65 -5.39 -25.95 -4.98
N ALA A 66 -4.11 -25.55 -5.03
CA ALA A 66 -3.46 -24.86 -3.92
C ALA A 66 -4.05 -23.45 -3.68
N ILE A 67 -4.36 -22.70 -4.75
CA ILE A 67 -5.02 -21.39 -4.66
C ILE A 67 -6.41 -21.54 -4.01
N ASP A 68 -7.22 -22.50 -4.49
CA ASP A 68 -8.55 -22.76 -3.95
C ASP A 68 -8.49 -23.24 -2.49
N GLY A 69 -7.52 -24.11 -2.18
CA GLY A 69 -7.23 -24.56 -0.83
C GLY A 69 -6.91 -23.41 0.12
N TYR A 70 -6.11 -22.42 -0.31
CA TYR A 70 -5.82 -21.23 0.49
C TYR A 70 -7.07 -20.40 0.77
N PHE A 71 -7.90 -20.11 -0.25
CA PHE A 71 -9.13 -19.36 -0.03
C PHE A 71 -10.11 -20.10 0.87
N LYS A 72 -10.27 -21.41 0.67
CA LYS A 72 -11.11 -22.26 1.52
C LYS A 72 -10.61 -22.27 2.97
N TYR A 73 -9.30 -22.40 3.18
CA TYR A 73 -8.69 -22.30 4.50
C TYR A 73 -9.05 -20.96 5.18
N CYS A 74 -8.97 -19.84 4.46
CA CYS A 74 -9.34 -18.54 5.02
C CYS A 74 -10.84 -18.46 5.37
N VAL A 75 -11.72 -18.96 4.49
CA VAL A 75 -13.17 -19.00 4.73
C VAL A 75 -13.50 -19.83 5.96
N ASP A 76 -12.98 -21.06 6.04
CA ASP A 76 -13.30 -22.00 7.10
C ASP A 76 -12.85 -21.50 8.50
N ARG A 77 -11.85 -20.62 8.54
CA ARG A 77 -11.30 -20.04 9.78
C ARG A 77 -11.72 -18.59 10.04
N GLY A 78 -12.54 -17.99 9.18
CA GLY A 78 -12.93 -16.59 9.31
C GLY A 78 -11.76 -15.59 9.16
N LEU A 79 -10.73 -15.96 8.40
CA LEU A 79 -9.56 -15.12 8.15
C LEU A 79 -9.75 -14.26 6.90
N ARG A 80 -9.12 -13.09 6.89
CA ARG A 80 -9.04 -12.25 5.69
C ARG A 80 -7.90 -12.75 4.80
N PRO A 81 -8.18 -13.21 3.56
CA PRO A 81 -7.11 -13.64 2.65
C PRO A 81 -6.28 -12.43 2.18
N GLY A 82 -5.00 -12.69 1.88
CA GLY A 82 -4.05 -11.67 1.43
C GLY A 82 -3.00 -12.22 0.48
N ASN A 83 -2.36 -11.32 -0.28
CA ASN A 83 -1.40 -11.72 -1.32
C ASN A 83 -0.21 -12.51 -0.75
N LEU A 84 0.37 -12.06 0.36
CA LEU A 84 1.52 -12.75 0.97
C LEU A 84 1.18 -14.14 1.48
N GLY A 85 -0.02 -14.32 2.03
CA GLY A 85 -0.52 -15.63 2.44
C GLY A 85 -0.69 -16.57 1.26
N LEU A 86 -1.32 -16.07 0.19
CA LEU A 86 -1.47 -16.82 -1.04
C LEU A 86 -0.10 -17.24 -1.61
N TYR A 87 0.88 -16.34 -1.64
CA TYR A 87 2.21 -16.66 -2.15
C TYR A 87 2.91 -17.69 -1.26
N ALA A 88 2.80 -17.56 0.06
CA ALA A 88 3.34 -18.53 1.01
C ALA A 88 2.72 -19.92 0.83
N ALA A 89 1.39 -20.00 0.61
CA ALA A 89 0.69 -21.25 0.31
C ALA A 89 1.18 -21.92 -0.99
N LEU A 90 1.74 -21.15 -1.93
CA LEU A 90 2.36 -21.65 -3.16
C LEU A 90 3.88 -21.90 -3.02
N GLY A 91 4.46 -21.65 -1.84
CA GLY A 91 5.91 -21.73 -1.63
C GLY A 91 6.71 -20.65 -2.37
N LEU A 92 6.09 -19.49 -2.61
CA LEU A 92 6.66 -18.38 -3.35
C LEU A 92 6.87 -17.14 -2.47
N SER A 93 7.97 -16.43 -2.69
CA SER A 93 8.14 -15.07 -2.15
C SER A 93 7.40 -14.03 -2.98
N LYS A 94 7.19 -12.83 -2.43
CA LYS A 94 6.72 -11.66 -3.20
C LYS A 94 7.64 -11.40 -4.40
N GLN A 95 8.94 -11.55 -4.22
CA GLN A 95 9.94 -11.31 -5.27
C GLN A 95 9.86 -12.35 -6.39
N ASP A 96 9.67 -13.64 -6.07
CA ASP A 96 9.47 -14.69 -7.08
C ASP A 96 8.29 -14.34 -7.99
N VAL A 97 7.16 -13.95 -7.40
CA VAL A 97 5.94 -13.59 -8.14
C VAL A 97 6.16 -12.34 -8.97
N SER A 98 6.79 -11.30 -8.40
CA SER A 98 7.11 -10.06 -9.12
C SER A 98 8.00 -10.33 -10.34
N ASN A 99 9.10 -11.06 -10.14
CA ASN A 99 10.03 -11.42 -11.21
C ASN A 99 9.36 -12.25 -12.31
N ALA A 100 8.48 -13.18 -11.95
CA ALA A 100 7.75 -13.99 -12.92
C ALA A 100 6.75 -13.14 -13.74
N ILE A 101 5.97 -12.27 -13.10
CA ILE A 101 4.98 -11.42 -13.78
C ILE A 101 5.66 -10.41 -14.71
N ASN A 102 6.80 -9.84 -14.29
CA ASN A 102 7.55 -8.86 -15.07
C ASN A 102 8.48 -9.51 -16.12
N GLY A 103 8.52 -10.84 -16.21
CA GLY A 103 9.35 -11.56 -17.19
C GLY A 103 10.85 -11.62 -16.86
N TYR A 104 11.25 -11.20 -15.66
CA TYR A 104 12.64 -11.31 -15.16
C TYR A 104 13.02 -12.74 -14.77
N SER A 105 12.04 -13.63 -14.58
CA SER A 105 12.25 -15.04 -14.24
C SER A 105 11.41 -15.96 -15.13
N LYS A 106 12.00 -17.11 -15.50
CA LYS A 106 11.33 -18.22 -16.21
C LYS A 106 11.00 -19.41 -15.29
N LYS A 107 11.05 -19.20 -13.96
CA LYS A 107 10.78 -20.24 -12.95
C LYS A 107 9.35 -20.76 -13.00
N LEU A 108 8.40 -19.94 -13.44
CA LEU A 108 6.97 -20.27 -13.53
C LEU A 108 6.53 -20.36 -14.99
N SER A 109 5.64 -21.32 -15.28
CA SER A 109 4.99 -21.41 -16.60
C SER A 109 4.05 -20.21 -16.83
N SER A 110 3.74 -19.91 -18.09
CA SER A 110 2.76 -18.87 -18.43
C SER A 110 1.39 -19.15 -17.81
N SER A 111 0.93 -20.41 -17.84
CA SER A 111 -0.34 -20.82 -17.26
C SER A 111 -0.37 -20.63 -15.73
N THR A 112 0.74 -20.95 -15.05
CA THR A 112 0.91 -20.70 -13.60
C THR A 112 0.86 -19.21 -13.30
N ILE A 113 1.54 -18.38 -14.11
CA ILE A 113 1.52 -16.92 -13.97
C ILE A 113 0.10 -16.37 -14.14
N ASP A 114 -0.66 -16.87 -15.11
CA ASP A 114 -2.04 -16.44 -15.36
C ASP A 114 -2.98 -16.79 -14.21
N LEU A 115 -2.83 -17.97 -13.60
CA LEU A 115 -3.55 -18.36 -12.39
C LEU A 115 -3.25 -17.43 -11.22
N ILE A 116 -1.96 -17.13 -10.99
CA ILE A 116 -1.54 -16.20 -9.92
C ILE A 116 -2.11 -14.79 -10.17
N LYS A 117 -2.07 -14.29 -11.41
CA LYS A 117 -2.68 -12.99 -11.77
C LYS A 117 -4.17 -12.98 -11.46
N LYS A 118 -4.90 -14.05 -11.82
CA LYS A 118 -6.33 -14.19 -11.52
C LYS A 118 -6.62 -14.18 -10.02
N ALA A 119 -5.81 -14.89 -9.23
CA ALA A 119 -5.94 -14.91 -7.77
C ALA A 119 -5.63 -13.54 -7.15
N LYS A 120 -4.60 -12.83 -7.64
CA LYS A 120 -4.31 -11.44 -7.22
C LYS A 120 -5.49 -10.50 -7.52
N GLN A 121 -6.11 -10.63 -8.68
CA GLN A 121 -7.30 -9.86 -9.04
C GLN A 121 -8.46 -10.14 -8.08
N ALA A 122 -8.72 -11.40 -7.72
CA ALA A 122 -9.74 -11.76 -6.74
C ALA A 122 -9.46 -11.17 -5.34
N LEU A 123 -8.19 -11.12 -4.93
CA LEU A 123 -7.80 -10.46 -3.69
C LEU A 123 -7.97 -8.94 -3.75
N SER A 124 -7.77 -8.32 -4.92
CA SER A 124 -8.02 -6.89 -5.12
C SER A 124 -9.50 -6.56 -5.00
N THR A 125 -10.38 -7.32 -5.66
CA THR A 125 -11.84 -7.12 -5.55
C THR A 125 -12.35 -7.35 -4.13
N TYR A 126 -11.77 -8.31 -3.40
CA TYR A 126 -12.07 -8.52 -1.99
C TYR A 126 -11.69 -7.30 -1.13
N ARG A 127 -10.48 -6.74 -1.32
CA ARG A 127 -10.05 -5.52 -0.61
C ARG A 127 -10.93 -4.32 -0.95
N GLU A 128 -11.32 -4.16 -2.21
CA GLU A 128 -12.24 -3.12 -2.66
C GLU A 128 -13.59 -3.22 -1.93
N LEU A 129 -14.14 -4.43 -1.80
CA LEU A 129 -15.37 -4.66 -1.06
C LEU A 129 -15.21 -4.30 0.43
N LEU A 130 -14.10 -4.70 1.06
CA LEU A 130 -13.82 -4.29 2.45
C LEU A 130 -13.72 -2.77 2.60
N GLY A 131 -13.08 -2.11 1.64
CA GLY A 131 -12.94 -0.66 1.59
C GLY A 131 -14.27 0.06 1.45
N SER A 132 -15.06 -0.30 0.45
CA SER A 132 -16.38 0.31 0.17
C SER A 132 -17.37 0.13 1.31
N GLN A 133 -17.26 -0.95 2.09
CA GLN A 133 -18.09 -1.22 3.27
C GLN A 133 -17.53 -0.65 4.58
N GLY A 134 -16.43 0.12 4.53
CA GLY A 134 -15.78 0.70 5.71
C GLY A 134 -15.21 -0.33 6.68
N LYS A 135 -14.91 -1.55 6.20
CA LYS A 135 -14.36 -2.67 7.00
C LYS A 135 -12.83 -2.74 6.95
N LEU A 136 -12.20 -1.89 6.15
CA LEU A 136 -10.77 -1.72 6.05
C LEU A 136 -10.41 -0.24 6.20
N ASN A 137 -9.34 0.04 6.94
CA ASN A 137 -8.83 1.39 7.08
C ASN A 137 -8.44 1.95 5.69
N PRO A 138 -8.88 3.16 5.32
CA PRO A 138 -8.60 3.73 3.99
C PRO A 138 -7.10 3.84 3.66
N VAL A 139 -6.25 4.17 4.64
CA VAL A 139 -4.80 4.24 4.45
C VAL A 139 -4.23 2.84 4.17
N THR A 140 -4.70 1.81 4.88
CA THR A 140 -4.31 0.42 4.61
C THR A 140 -4.76 -0.03 3.22
N LEU A 141 -5.97 0.35 2.80
CA LEU A 141 -6.48 0.04 1.47
C LEU A 141 -5.59 0.67 0.39
N ILE A 142 -5.31 1.99 0.48
CA ILE A 142 -4.44 2.71 -0.46
C ILE A 142 -3.05 2.06 -0.51
N PHE A 143 -2.45 1.79 0.66
CA PHE A 143 -1.15 1.15 0.74
C PHE A 143 -1.13 -0.22 0.03
N TRP A 144 -2.15 -1.05 0.24
CA TRP A 144 -2.23 -2.35 -0.43
C TRP A 144 -2.52 -2.26 -1.92
N GLN A 145 -3.36 -1.33 -2.36
CA GLN A 145 -3.66 -1.13 -3.77
C GLN A 145 -2.43 -0.63 -4.53
N LYS A 146 -1.67 0.32 -3.96
CA LYS A 146 -0.37 0.75 -4.52
C LYS A 146 0.60 -0.43 -4.65
N ASN A 147 0.75 -1.22 -3.60
CA ASN A 147 1.73 -2.32 -3.53
C ASN A 147 1.40 -3.55 -4.40
N TYR A 148 0.12 -3.89 -4.54
CA TYR A 148 -0.28 -5.16 -5.16
C TYR A 148 -1.06 -4.99 -6.47
N ASP A 149 -1.76 -3.87 -6.62
CA ASP A 149 -2.69 -3.64 -7.72
C ASP A 149 -2.15 -2.59 -8.71
N GLY A 150 -0.99 -1.98 -8.41
CA GLY A 150 -0.27 -1.08 -9.32
C GLY A 150 -0.87 0.32 -9.41
N LEU A 151 -1.73 0.70 -8.46
CA LEU A 151 -2.27 2.07 -8.40
C LEU A 151 -1.18 3.07 -8.02
N LYS A 152 -1.32 4.31 -8.50
CA LYS A 152 -0.43 5.43 -8.20
C LYS A 152 -1.27 6.66 -7.89
N ASP A 153 -0.77 7.51 -7.00
CA ASP A 153 -1.41 8.79 -6.73
C ASP A 153 -1.17 9.71 -7.93
N GLN A 154 -2.24 10.34 -8.42
CA GLN A 154 -2.17 11.38 -9.44
C GLN A 154 -2.43 12.73 -8.77
N GLN A 155 -1.55 13.71 -9.03
CA GLN A 155 -1.69 15.07 -8.55
C GLN A 155 -1.58 16.03 -9.73
N ASP A 156 -2.65 16.80 -9.96
CA ASP A 156 -2.64 17.90 -10.93
C ASP A 156 -2.27 19.20 -10.21
N ILE A 157 -1.12 19.78 -10.54
CA ILE A 157 -0.67 21.05 -9.98
C ILE A 157 -1.02 22.17 -10.96
N VAL A 158 -2.00 23.00 -10.59
CA VAL A 158 -2.35 24.21 -11.35
C VAL A 158 -1.63 25.40 -10.76
N LEU A 159 -0.59 25.87 -11.45
CA LEU A 159 0.10 27.10 -11.10
C LEU A 159 -0.70 28.31 -11.59
N THR A 160 -1.22 29.10 -10.66
CA THR A 160 -1.83 30.39 -10.98
C THR A 160 -0.81 31.47 -10.70
N PRO A 161 -0.24 32.14 -11.73
CA PRO A 161 0.72 33.22 -11.53
C PRO A 161 0.05 34.35 -10.77
N ASN A 162 0.65 34.78 -9.66
CA ASN A 162 0.19 35.94 -8.93
C ASN A 162 0.51 37.17 -9.79
N THR A 163 -0.49 37.90 -10.27
CA THR A 163 -0.35 39.13 -11.09
C THR A 163 0.07 40.34 -10.25
N GLY A 164 0.97 40.14 -9.28
CA GLY A 164 1.69 41.21 -8.60
C GLY A 164 2.96 41.53 -9.39
N LEU A 165 3.15 42.82 -9.67
CA LEU A 165 4.30 43.36 -10.41
C LEU A 165 5.63 42.82 -9.86
N ASP A 166 6.52 42.49 -10.80
CA ASP A 166 7.84 41.83 -10.66
C ASP A 166 7.80 40.31 -10.47
N GLN A 167 7.42 39.59 -11.54
CA GLN A 167 7.71 38.16 -11.68
C GLN A 167 9.18 37.99 -12.10
N GLU A 168 10.05 37.60 -11.15
CA GLU A 168 11.46 37.25 -11.44
C GLU A 168 11.62 35.96 -12.26
N HIS A 169 10.55 35.19 -12.44
CA HIS A 169 10.55 33.89 -13.12
C HIS A 169 9.36 33.73 -14.06
N THR A 170 9.59 33.10 -15.21
CA THR A 170 8.50 32.79 -16.15
C THR A 170 7.60 31.68 -15.58
N PRO A 171 6.33 31.59 -16.01
CA PRO A 171 5.44 30.50 -15.60
C PRO A 171 6.01 29.09 -15.82
N GLU A 172 6.83 28.91 -16.86
CA GLU A 172 7.49 27.65 -17.17
C GLU A 172 8.61 27.33 -16.16
N GLU A 173 9.40 28.33 -15.75
CA GLU A 173 10.44 28.18 -14.72
C GLU A 173 9.85 27.88 -13.34
N ILE A 174 8.71 28.49 -13.01
CA ILE A 174 7.95 28.19 -11.80
C ILE A 174 7.37 26.77 -11.88
N GLY A 175 6.87 26.37 -13.05
CA GLY A 175 6.47 25.00 -13.39
C GLY A 175 7.52 23.95 -13.05
N ALA A 176 8.72 24.13 -13.60
CA ALA A 176 9.82 23.21 -13.42
C ALA A 176 10.24 23.07 -11.94
N LYS A 177 10.39 24.19 -11.21
CA LYS A 177 10.75 24.16 -9.79
C LYS A 177 9.72 23.44 -8.93
N VAL A 178 8.43 23.65 -9.19
CA VAL A 178 7.37 23.00 -8.41
C VAL A 178 7.31 21.50 -8.69
N LEU A 179 7.60 21.06 -9.92
CA LEU A 179 7.73 19.64 -10.28
C LEU A 179 8.90 18.97 -9.57
N ASP A 180 10.03 19.64 -9.45
CA ASP A 180 11.22 19.13 -8.74
C ASP A 180 10.99 19.03 -7.21
N ASP A 181 10.16 19.90 -6.65
CA ASP A 181 9.80 19.92 -5.22
C ASP A 181 8.67 18.92 -4.87
N ILE A 182 8.02 18.28 -5.85
CA ILE A 182 7.08 17.19 -5.57
C ILE A 182 7.89 16.02 -5.01
N PRO A 183 7.62 15.54 -3.79
CA PRO A 183 8.24 14.33 -3.30
C PRO A 183 7.94 13.18 -4.28
N ILE A 184 8.98 12.66 -4.94
CA ILE A 184 8.86 11.44 -5.73
C ILE A 184 8.73 10.30 -4.71
N ASP A 185 7.54 9.72 -4.63
CA ASP A 185 7.23 8.50 -3.86
C ASP A 185 7.90 7.29 -4.56
N ASP A 186 9.24 7.28 -4.64
CA ASP A 186 10.03 6.17 -5.19
C ASP A 186 10.45 5.20 -4.07
N ASP A 187 9.46 4.65 -3.37
CA ASP A 187 9.65 3.61 -2.35
C ASP A 187 9.96 2.21 -2.97
N ASN A 188 10.42 2.14 -4.23
CA ASN A 188 10.76 0.89 -4.90
C ASN A 188 12.22 0.81 -5.36
N ILE A 189 13.08 1.73 -4.94
CA ILE A 189 14.53 1.55 -5.01
C ILE A 189 14.98 1.12 -3.61
N ASP A 190 15.39 -0.15 -3.51
CA ASP A 190 15.92 -0.81 -2.32
C ASP A 190 14.93 -1.14 -1.20
N THR A 191 14.30 -2.32 -1.30
CA THR A 191 14.12 -3.14 -0.08
C THR A 191 14.07 -4.64 -0.38
N ILE A 192 15.14 -5.29 0.11
CA ILE A 192 15.44 -6.70 0.40
C ILE A 192 14.25 -7.68 0.37
#